data_AF-A0A927CP50-F1
#
_entry.id   AF-A0A927CP50-F1
#
_cell.length_a   1.000
_cell.length_b   1.000
_cell.length_c   1.000
_cell.angle_alpha   90.00
_cell.angle_beta   90.00
_cell.angle_gamma   90.00
#
_symmetry.space_group_name_H-M   'P 1'
#
loop_
_entity.id
_entity.type
_entity.pdbx_description
1 polymer ?
#
loop_
_entity_poly.entity_id
_entity_poly.type
_entity_poly.pdbx_seq_one_letter_code
_entity_poly.pdbx_strand_id
1 'polypeptide(L)'
;MEVAEARVRRSAVRDGIRCGEVEVATDETGEGRLFAYFSLSEDNDFDMQAVVRSDARPETDWLDSNRHQVCEDVTVDLFLNVNMKTNWGARETFKEQVLSFGQVRGELADLLGRPEH
;
A
#
# COMPACT_ATOMS: atom_id res chain seq x y z
N MET A 1 -13.99 -3.09 -5.78
CA MET A 1 -12.97 -2.20 -5.18
C MET A 1 -12.61 -1.05 -6.08
N GLU A 2 -12.93 0.17 -5.64
CA GLU A 2 -12.47 1.43 -6.24
C GLU A 2 -11.71 2.23 -5.19
N VAL A 3 -10.65 2.93 -5.62
CA VAL A 3 -9.85 3.80 -4.75
C VAL A 3 -10.57 5.14 -4.59
N ALA A 4 -10.97 5.46 -3.36
CA ALA A 4 -11.64 6.71 -3.04
C ALA A 4 -10.64 7.81 -2.64
N GLU A 5 -9.57 7.43 -1.93
CA GLU A 5 -8.49 8.33 -1.54
C GLU A 5 -7.16 7.58 -1.50
N ALA A 6 -6.07 8.23 -1.91
CA ALA A 6 -4.72 7.72 -1.69
C ALA A 6 -3.75 8.84 -1.32
N ARG A 7 -2.86 8.55 -0.35
CA ARG A 7 -1.89 9.52 0.16
C ARG A 7 -0.58 8.86 0.58
N VAL A 8 0.54 9.40 0.11
CA VAL A 8 1.88 8.98 0.56
C VAL A 8 2.08 9.38 2.02
N ARG A 9 2.50 8.41 2.84
CA ARG A 9 2.72 8.56 4.28
C ARG A 9 4.19 8.79 4.59
N ARG A 10 5.04 7.82 4.27
CA ARG A 10 6.47 7.77 4.62
C ARG A 10 7.19 6.70 3.82
N SER A 11 8.52 6.72 3.82
CA SER A 11 9.30 5.59 3.33
C SER A 11 9.41 4.50 4.41
N ALA A 12 9.35 3.25 4.00
CA ALA A 12 9.56 2.07 4.83
C ALA A 12 10.54 1.11 4.14
N VAL A 13 11.15 0.21 4.89
CA VAL A 13 11.95 -0.89 4.33
C VAL A 13 11.18 -2.18 4.56
N ARG A 14 10.87 -2.91 3.48
CA ARG A 14 10.18 -4.20 3.53
C ARG A 14 11.03 -5.22 2.78
N ASP A 15 11.39 -6.31 3.45
CA ASP A 15 12.24 -7.37 2.88
C ASP A 15 13.58 -6.84 2.32
N GLY A 16 14.16 -5.81 2.95
CA GLY A 16 15.39 -5.15 2.47
C GLY A 16 15.19 -4.19 1.29
N ILE A 17 13.97 -4.06 0.77
CA ILE A 17 13.61 -3.15 -0.33
C ILE A 17 13.08 -1.85 0.25
N ARG A 18 13.57 -0.71 -0.26
CA ARG A 18 13.05 0.61 0.10
C ARG A 18 11.73 0.83 -0.62
N CYS A 19 10.67 1.02 0.16
CA CYS A 19 9.31 1.20 -0.33
C CYS A 19 8.71 2.50 0.18
N GLY A 20 7.80 3.10 -0.58
CA GLY A 20 6.93 4.17 -0.13
C GLY A 20 5.64 3.56 0.39
N GLU A 21 5.26 3.93 1.61
CA GLU A 21 3.99 3.58 2.22
C GLU A 21 2.93 4.57 1.77
N VAL A 22 1.86 4.06 1.16
CA VAL A 22 0.71 4.84 0.69
C VAL A 22 -0.53 4.36 1.41
N GLU A 23 -1.17 5.26 2.14
CA GLU A 23 -2.47 5.01 2.74
C GLU A 23 -3.53 5.10 1.65
N VAL A 24 -4.39 4.08 1.57
CA VAL A 24 -5.45 3.95 0.57
C VAL A 24 -6.78 3.73 1.28
N ALA A 25 -7.76 4.57 0.97
CA ALA A 25 -9.16 4.38 1.34
C ALA A 25 -9.94 3.89 0.12
N THR A 26 -10.76 2.86 0.31
CA THR A 26 -11.59 2.29 -0.76
C THR A 26 -13.07 2.38 -0.38
N ASP A 27 -13.93 2.45 -1.38
CA ASP A 27 -15.39 2.56 -1.18
C ASP A 27 -16.00 1.37 -0.42
N GLU A 28 -15.32 0.22 -0.46
CA GLU A 28 -15.76 -1.04 0.16
C GLU A 28 -15.34 -1.19 1.63
N THR A 29 -14.58 -0.25 2.20
CA THR A 29 -14.00 -0.42 3.55
C THR A 29 -14.76 0.31 4.64
N GLY A 30 -15.62 -0.45 5.33
CA GLY A 30 -16.39 0.01 6.48
C GLY A 30 -15.56 0.37 7.72
N GLU A 31 -14.39 -0.22 7.98
CA GLU A 31 -13.67 0.04 9.26
C GLU A 31 -12.12 -0.07 9.25
N GLY A 32 -11.45 -0.35 8.12
CA GLY A 32 -9.97 -0.53 8.11
C GLY A 32 -9.28 0.22 7.00
N ARG A 33 -8.15 0.88 7.31
CA ARG A 33 -7.31 1.57 6.32
C ARG A 33 -6.34 0.60 5.67
N LEU A 34 -6.21 0.68 4.35
CA LEU A 34 -5.22 -0.10 3.60
C LEU A 34 -3.93 0.71 3.49
N PHE A 35 -2.79 0.03 3.59
CA PHE A 35 -1.49 0.60 3.31
C PHE A 35 -0.83 -0.21 2.20
N ALA A 36 -0.65 0.41 1.04
CA ALA A 36 0.04 -0.15 -0.10
C ALA A 36 1.52 0.27 -0.07
N TYR A 37 2.41 -0.68 -0.28
CA TYR A 37 3.85 -0.45 -0.32
C TYR A 37 4.34 -0.50 -1.77
N PHE A 38 4.97 0.58 -2.22
CA PHE A 38 5.50 0.70 -3.57
C PHE A 38 7.01 0.81 -3.58
N SER A 39 7.71 0.00 -4.37
CA SER A 39 9.14 0.16 -4.62
C SER A 39 9.38 0.80 -5.98
N LEU A 40 10.54 1.45 -6.14
CA LEU A 40 11.00 1.84 -7.46
C LEU A 40 11.23 0.59 -8.32
N SER A 41 10.70 0.63 -9.54
CA SER A 41 11.00 -0.36 -10.58
C SER A 41 12.15 0.13 -11.47
N GLU A 42 12.82 -0.80 -12.15
CA GLU A 42 13.90 -0.50 -13.09
C GLU A 42 13.44 0.39 -14.27
N ASP A 43 12.17 0.31 -14.64
CA ASP A 43 11.55 1.07 -15.72
C ASP A 43 11.13 2.52 -15.34
N ASN A 44 11.69 3.09 -14.26
CA ASN A 44 11.28 4.40 -13.71
C ASN A 44 9.78 4.45 -13.32
N ASP A 45 9.23 3.29 -12.99
CA ASP A 45 7.86 3.11 -12.52
C ASP A 45 7.85 2.63 -11.06
N PHE A 46 6.70 2.24 -10.53
CA PHE A 46 6.54 1.74 -9.17
C PHE A 46 5.90 0.36 -9.18
N ASP A 47 6.51 -0.64 -8.54
CA ASP A 47 5.85 -1.92 -8.30
C ASP A 47 5.21 -1.96 -6.92
N MET A 48 4.03 -2.59 -6.83
CA MET A 48 3.31 -2.75 -5.58
C MET A 48 3.77 -4.01 -4.84
N GLN A 49 4.67 -3.85 -3.88
CA GLN A 49 5.26 -4.98 -3.17
C GLN A 49 4.28 -5.69 -2.23
N ALA A 50 3.40 -4.94 -1.56
CA ALA A 50 2.43 -5.51 -0.63
C ALA A 50 1.28 -4.54 -0.34
N VAL A 51 0.16 -5.10 0.10
CA VAL A 51 -0.95 -4.36 0.71
C VAL A 51 -1.21 -4.94 2.09
N VAL A 52 -1.21 -4.08 3.09
CA VAL A 52 -1.52 -4.47 4.46
C VAL A 52 -2.75 -3.73 4.94
N ARG A 53 -3.55 -4.40 5.76
CA ARG A 53 -4.68 -3.77 6.45
C ARG A 53 -4.26 -3.50 7.88
N SER A 54 -4.44 -2.26 8.34
CA SER A 54 -4.30 -1.94 9.76
C SER A 54 -5.67 -1.81 10.39
N ASP A 55 -5.91 -2.59 11.44
CA ASP A 55 -7.05 -2.45 12.35
C ASP A 55 -6.74 -1.48 13.51
N ALA A 56 -5.57 -0.84 13.49
CA ALA A 56 -5.17 0.10 14.53
C ALA A 56 -6.07 1.35 14.50
N ARG A 57 -7.06 1.40 15.40
CA ARG A 57 -7.79 2.63 15.69
C ARG A 57 -6.79 3.71 16.10
N PRO A 58 -6.95 4.98 15.65
CA PRO A 58 -5.98 6.06 15.92
C PRO A 58 -5.92 6.53 17.39
N GLU A 59 -6.54 5.81 18.32
CA GLU A 59 -6.58 6.15 19.74
C GLU A 59 -6.14 4.93 20.54
N THR A 60 -5.05 5.05 21.31
CA THR A 60 -4.45 4.03 22.22
C THR A 60 -3.50 3.09 21.46
N ASP A 61 -2.20 3.02 21.73
CA ASP A 61 -1.58 2.74 23.03
C ASP A 61 -0.05 3.01 22.92
N TRP A 62 0.47 4.01 23.62
CA TRP A 62 1.91 4.33 23.62
C TRP A 62 2.63 3.78 24.87
N LEU A 63 1.99 2.94 25.67
CA LEU A 63 2.52 2.50 26.97
C LEU A 63 1.87 1.16 27.39
N ASP A 64 2.31 0.03 26.80
CA ASP A 64 2.66 -1.22 27.51
C ASP A 64 2.83 -2.42 26.53
N SER A 65 4.03 -3.00 26.53
CA SER A 65 4.33 -4.43 26.29
C SER A 65 3.66 -5.22 25.14
N ASN A 66 4.41 -5.49 24.06
CA ASN A 66 4.36 -6.73 23.23
C ASN A 66 2.99 -7.22 22.69
N ARG A 67 1.97 -6.36 22.56
CA ARG A 67 0.68 -6.72 21.96
C ARG A 67 0.54 -6.14 20.55
N HIS A 68 1.06 -6.91 19.59
CA HIS A 68 0.52 -7.09 18.24
C HIS A 68 -0.12 -5.86 17.59
N GLN A 69 0.69 -5.00 16.96
CA GLN A 69 0.25 -4.39 15.70
C GLN A 69 -0.02 -5.53 14.73
N VAL A 70 -1.25 -6.07 14.70
CA VAL A 70 -1.67 -7.01 13.66
C VAL A 70 -1.91 -6.16 12.41
N CYS A 71 -0.81 -5.85 11.72
CA CYS A 71 -0.86 -5.41 10.36
C CYS A 71 -0.96 -6.69 9.52
N GLU A 72 -2.16 -7.02 9.07
CA GLU A 72 -2.38 -8.25 8.30
C GLU A 72 -1.97 -8.00 6.85
N ASP A 73 -1.08 -8.84 6.31
CA ASP A 73 -0.80 -8.83 4.87
C ASP A 73 -2.01 -9.42 4.15
N VAL A 74 -2.78 -8.53 3.54
CA VAL A 74 -3.98 -8.88 2.78
C VAL A 74 -3.69 -8.92 1.29
N THR A 75 -2.43 -8.84 0.85
CA THR A 75 -2.07 -8.73 -0.57
C THR A 75 -2.68 -9.86 -1.39
N VAL A 76 -2.58 -11.10 -0.90
CA VAL A 76 -3.12 -12.26 -1.61
C VAL A 76 -4.65 -12.28 -1.53
N ASP A 77 -5.21 -12.07 -0.34
CA ASP A 77 -6.66 -12.08 -0.08
C ASP A 77 -7.42 -11.02 -0.88
N LEU A 78 -6.89 -9.80 -0.91
CA LEU A 78 -7.46 -8.65 -1.62
C LEU A 78 -7.60 -8.89 -3.13
N PHE A 79 -6.70 -9.70 -3.69
CA PHE A 79 -6.68 -10.00 -5.11
C PHE A 79 -7.01 -11.46 -5.40
N LEU A 80 -7.54 -12.25 -4.47
CA LEU A 80 -7.95 -13.62 -4.73
C LEU A 80 -9.22 -13.65 -5.60
N ASN A 81 -9.19 -14.39 -6.70
CA ASN A 81 -10.39 -14.64 -7.51
C ASN A 81 -11.16 -15.88 -7.02
N VAL A 82 -12.34 -16.10 -7.61
CA VAL A 82 -13.22 -17.26 -7.32
C VAL A 82 -12.53 -18.62 -7.50
N ASN A 83 -11.46 -18.69 -8.29
CA ASN A 83 -10.67 -19.89 -8.53
C ASN A 83 -9.46 -20.01 -7.57
N MET A 84 -9.44 -19.25 -6.48
CA MET A 84 -8.34 -19.21 -5.51
C MET A 84 -6.98 -18.84 -6.14
N LYS A 85 -6.99 -18.09 -7.24
CA LYS A 85 -5.78 -17.56 -7.87
C LYS A 85 -5.72 -16.05 -7.72
N THR A 86 -4.51 -15.52 -7.62
CA THR A 86 -4.29 -14.07 -7.68
C THR A 86 -4.81 -13.52 -9.01
N ASN A 87 -5.71 -12.54 -8.90
CA ASN A 87 -6.25 -11.75 -9.97
C ASN A 87 -5.26 -10.62 -10.29
N TRP A 88 -4.27 -10.96 -11.13
CA TRP A 88 -3.26 -9.99 -11.58
C TRP A 88 -3.88 -8.76 -12.25
N GLY A 89 -4.99 -8.90 -13.00
CA GLY A 89 -5.67 -7.76 -13.61
C GLY A 89 -6.24 -6.78 -12.57
N ALA A 90 -6.86 -7.29 -11.49
CA ALA A 90 -7.36 -6.45 -10.41
C ALA A 90 -6.22 -5.81 -9.60
N ARG A 91 -5.13 -6.55 -9.38
CA ARG A 91 -3.92 -6.03 -8.72
C ARG A 91 -3.32 -4.85 -9.50
N GLU A 92 -3.13 -5.00 -10.80
CA GLU A 92 -2.58 -3.95 -11.65
C GLU A 92 -3.54 -2.75 -11.74
N THR A 93 -4.85 -3.01 -11.86
CA THR A 93 -5.87 -1.93 -11.87
C THR A 93 -5.88 -1.15 -10.55
N PHE A 94 -5.70 -1.82 -9.40
CA PHE A 94 -5.59 -1.16 -8.10
C PHE A 94 -4.30 -0.32 -8.00
N LYS A 95 -3.16 -0.87 -8.41
CA LYS A 95 -1.88 -0.15 -8.48
C LYS A 95 -2.03 1.15 -9.27
N GLU A 96 -2.55 1.07 -10.49
CA GLU A 96 -2.68 2.24 -11.37
C GLU A 96 -3.64 3.30 -10.80
N GLN A 97 -4.73 2.88 -10.16
CA GLN A 97 -5.64 3.80 -9.47
C GLN A 97 -4.95 4.55 -8.34
N VAL A 98 -4.15 3.87 -7.51
CA VAL A 98 -3.41 4.49 -6.39
C VAL A 98 -2.35 5.46 -6.92
N LEU A 99 -1.56 5.05 -7.91
CA LEU A 99 -0.49 5.88 -8.47
C LEU A 99 -1.03 7.11 -9.19
N SER A 100 -2.17 6.98 -9.87
CA SER A 100 -2.82 8.09 -10.58
C SER A 100 -3.62 9.03 -9.68
N PHE A 101 -3.75 8.72 -8.39
CA PHE A 101 -4.51 9.54 -7.47
C PHE A 101 -3.72 10.78 -7.03
N GLY A 102 -4.24 11.96 -7.37
CA GLY A 102 -3.63 13.24 -6.97
C GLY A 102 -2.17 13.37 -7.40
N GLN A 103 -1.26 13.45 -6.44
CA GLN A 103 0.19 13.58 -6.66
C GLN A 103 1.00 12.38 -6.17
N VAL A 104 0.35 11.24 -5.86
CA VAL A 104 1.00 10.07 -5.24
C VAL A 104 2.26 9.64 -5.99
N ARG A 105 2.20 9.53 -7.31
CA ARG A 105 3.36 9.15 -8.14
C ARG A 105 4.55 10.11 -8.01
N GLY A 106 4.29 11.41 -7.93
CA GLY A 106 5.33 12.44 -7.76
C GLY A 106 5.93 12.41 -6.35
N GLU A 107 5.08 12.30 -5.34
CA GLU A 107 5.48 12.20 -3.93
C GLU A 107 6.32 10.93 -3.67
N LEU A 108 5.96 9.80 -4.27
CA LEU A 108 6.74 8.57 -4.20
C LEU A 108 8.12 8.72 -4.85
N ALA A 109 8.20 9.42 -5.98
CA ALA A 109 9.47 9.67 -6.68
C ALA A 109 10.41 10.56 -5.86
N ASP A 110 9.86 11.60 -5.21
CA ASP A 110 10.63 12.45 -4.30
C ASP A 110 11.11 11.67 -3.07
N LEU A 111 10.20 10.90 -2.45
CA LEU A 111 10.45 10.15 -1.23
C LEU A 111 11.48 9.02 -1.37
N LEU A 112 11.42 8.26 -2.47
CA LEU A 112 12.33 7.14 -2.72
C LEU A 112 13.66 7.59 -3.36
N GLY A 113 13.73 8.85 -3.79
CA GLY A 113 14.80 9.40 -4.61
C GLY A 113 14.52 9.10 -6.07
N ARG A 114 14.64 10.11 -6.94
CA ARG A 114 14.57 9.88 -8.38
C ARG A 114 15.58 8.78 -8.76
N PRO A 115 15.22 7.82 -9.62
CA PRO A 115 16.25 7.12 -10.40
C PRO A 115 17.07 8.19 -11.12
N GLU A 116 18.35 8.28 -10.77
CA GLU A 116 19.27 9.21 -11.39
C GLU A 116 19.39 8.82 -12.87
N HIS A 117 19.03 9.76 -13.74
CA HIS A 117 18.92 9.59 -15.19
C HIS A 117 20.28 9.62 -15.88
#